data_AF-A0A2U1S4V6-F1
#
_entry.id   AF-A0A2U1S4V6-F1
#
_cell.length_a   1.000
_cell.length_b   1.000
_cell.length_c   1.000
_cell.angle_alpha   90.00
_cell.angle_beta   90.00
_cell.angle_gamma   90.00
#
_symmetry.space_group_name_H-M   'P 1'
#
loop_
_entity.id
_entity.type
_entity.pdbx_description
1 polymer ?
#
loop_
_entity_poly.entity_id
_entity_poly.type
_entity_poly.pdbx_seq_one_letter_code
_entity_poly.pdbx_strand_id
1 'polypeptide(L)'
;MFYMIEFDQKPGINRKQVAEAYQRFADHFAKLLPQFKLVGLFSRDLYVGHRPQFLALWEFSAYADLDAWERLWATDTEGRRLAQELGELAQDWDAKVMTKLL
;
A
#
# COMPACT_ATOMS: atom_id res chain seq x y z
N MET A 1 -7.04 13.61 -2.30
CA MET A 1 -7.54 12.61 -1.33
C MET A 1 -6.43 11.62 -1.04
N PHE A 2 -6.53 10.89 0.07
CA PHE A 2 -5.50 9.95 0.48
C PHE A 2 -6.10 8.56 0.67
N TYR A 3 -5.41 7.53 0.17
CA TYR A 3 -5.69 6.14 0.48
C TYR A 3 -4.62 5.66 1.44
N MET A 4 -5.01 5.48 2.71
CA MET A 4 -4.13 5.03 3.78
C MET A 4 -4.33 3.53 3.96
N ILE A 5 -3.22 2.81 4.06
CA ILE A 5 -3.18 1.37 4.26
C ILE A 5 -2.27 1.10 5.46
N GLU A 6 -2.80 0.43 6.47
CA GLU A 6 -2.06 0.03 7.66
C GLU A 6 -2.00 -1.50 7.74
N PHE A 7 -0.86 -2.04 8.13
CA PHE A 7 -0.66 -3.50 8.23
C PHE A 7 0.51 -3.86 9.12
N ASP A 8 0.55 -5.11 9.57
CA ASP A 8 1.68 -5.70 10.29
C ASP A 8 2.47 -6.64 9.38
N GLN A 9 3.74 -6.84 9.68
CA GLN A 9 4.52 -7.94 9.10
C GLN A 9 4.18 -9.26 9.78
N LYS A 10 4.21 -10.37 9.04
CA LYS A 10 4.07 -11.71 9.63
C LYS A 10 5.29 -12.07 10.51
N PRO A 11 5.14 -13.02 11.45
CA PRO A 11 6.25 -13.49 12.28
C PRO A 11 7.46 -13.97 11.45
N GLY A 12 8.67 -13.58 11.85
CA GLY A 12 9.91 -13.95 11.16
C GLY A 12 10.25 -13.12 9.92
N ILE A 13 9.33 -12.28 9.44
CA ILE A 13 9.58 -11.34 8.34
C ILE A 13 10.27 -10.09 8.90
N ASN A 14 11.31 -9.63 8.22
CA ASN A 14 11.99 -8.38 8.59
C ASN A 14 11.47 -7.18 7.79
N ARG A 15 11.70 -5.97 8.33
CA ARG A 15 11.21 -4.71 7.74
C ARG A 15 11.68 -4.48 6.30
N LYS A 16 12.90 -4.91 5.98
CA LYS A 16 13.51 -4.74 4.66
C LYS A 16 12.78 -5.57 3.60
N GLN A 17 12.42 -6.82 3.90
CA GLN A 17 11.63 -7.67 3.01
C GLN A 17 10.29 -7.03 2.64
N VAL A 18 9.59 -6.49 3.63
CA VAL A 18 8.32 -5.76 3.43
C VAL A 18 8.54 -4.55 2.55
N ALA A 19 9.51 -3.70 2.89
CA ALA A 19 9.79 -2.47 2.15
C ALA A 19 10.15 -2.74 0.68
N GLU A 20 10.98 -3.75 0.41
CA GLU A 20 11.37 -4.13 -0.95
C GLU A 20 10.19 -4.69 -1.76
N ALA A 21 9.36 -5.54 -1.15
CA ALA A 21 8.15 -6.06 -1.81
C ALA A 21 7.14 -4.94 -2.09
N TYR A 22 6.96 -4.03 -1.14
CA TYR A 22 6.06 -2.90 -1.30
C TYR A 22 6.56 -1.92 -2.35
N GLN A 23 7.88 -1.70 -2.44
CA GLN A 23 8.47 -0.87 -3.49
C GLN A 23 8.18 -1.45 -4.89
N ARG A 24 8.37 -2.76 -5.08
CA ARG A 24 8.04 -3.43 -6.37
C ARG A 24 6.57 -3.28 -6.73
N PHE A 25 5.68 -3.52 -5.76
CA PHE A 25 4.25 -3.31 -5.92
C PHE A 25 3.94 -1.85 -6.31
N ALA A 26 4.49 -0.90 -5.56
CA ALA A 26 4.22 0.50 -5.78
C ALA A 26 4.75 1.01 -7.13
N ASP A 27 5.95 0.61 -7.52
CA ASP A 27 6.57 0.97 -8.80
C ASP A 27 5.78 0.43 -9.99
N HIS A 28 5.17 -0.75 -9.85
CA HIS A 28 4.32 -1.34 -10.87
C HIS A 28 3.04 -0.52 -11.06
N PHE A 29 2.31 -0.26 -9.97
CA PHE A 29 1.05 0.49 -10.04
C PHE A 29 1.24 1.96 -10.38
N ALA A 30 2.32 2.61 -9.92
CA ALA A 30 2.61 4.00 -10.25
C ALA A 30 2.88 4.21 -11.76
N LYS A 31 3.38 3.18 -12.47
CA LYS A 31 3.55 3.23 -13.94
C LYS A 31 2.20 3.13 -14.67
N LEU A 32 1.29 2.30 -14.18
CA LEU A 32 0.01 2.02 -14.83
C LEU A 32 -1.07 3.03 -14.46
N LEU A 33 -0.99 3.61 -13.27
CA LEU A 33 -1.92 4.59 -12.71
C LEU A 33 -1.14 5.81 -12.19
N PRO A 34 -0.57 6.65 -13.09
CA PRO A 34 0.22 7.82 -12.69
C PRO A 34 -0.57 8.87 -11.88
N GLN A 35 -1.90 8.81 -11.91
CA GLN A 35 -2.79 9.60 -11.07
C GLN A 35 -2.83 9.13 -9.61
N PHE A 36 -2.37 7.91 -9.32
CA PHE A 36 -2.25 7.32 -7.98
C PHE A 36 -0.78 7.38 -7.54
N LYS A 37 -0.45 8.33 -6.67
CA LYS A 37 0.94 8.60 -6.27
C LYS A 37 1.22 8.03 -4.90
N LEU A 38 2.25 7.21 -4.76
CA LEU A 38 2.73 6.83 -3.44
C LEU A 38 3.38 8.06 -2.78
N VAL A 39 2.81 8.52 -1.67
CA VAL A 39 3.41 9.56 -0.81
C VAL A 39 4.55 8.95 0.00
N GLY A 40 4.35 7.73 0.50
CA GLY A 40 5.41 6.97 1.16
C GLY A 40 4.92 5.70 1.84
N LEU A 41 5.89 4.84 2.17
CA LEU A 41 5.75 3.73 3.11
C LEU A 41 6.54 4.07 4.37
N PHE A 42 5.86 4.03 5.50
CA PHE A 42 6.38 4.37 6.80
C PHE A 42 6.35 3.13 7.69
N SER A 43 7.37 2.96 8.53
CA SER A 43 7.38 1.95 9.57
C SER A 43 7.50 2.62 10.93
N ARG A 44 6.75 2.16 11.92
CA ARG A 44 6.90 2.61 13.30
C ARG A 44 8.29 2.25 13.83
N ASP A 45 8.96 3.24 14.40
CA ASP A 45 10.24 3.05 15.09
C ASP A 45 10.05 2.86 16.61
N LEU A 46 11.01 2.16 17.24
CA LEU A 46 11.16 2.04 18.71
C LEU A 46 9.92 1.55 19.51
N TYR A 47 8.98 0.83 18.89
CA TYR A 47 7.72 0.37 19.53
C TYR A 47 6.85 1.49 20.13
N VAL A 48 7.06 2.76 19.74
CA VAL A 48 6.27 3.88 20.25
C VAL A 48 4.95 3.97 19.48
N GLY A 49 3.86 3.54 20.11
CA GLY A 49 2.50 3.55 19.55
C GLY A 49 1.90 2.17 19.32
N HIS A 50 0.56 2.10 19.24
CA HIS A 50 -0.17 0.86 19.00
C HIS A 50 -0.07 0.40 17.55
N ARG A 51 -0.12 -0.94 17.33
CA ARG A 51 -0.25 -1.57 15.99
C ARG A 51 -1.30 -0.87 15.13
N PRO A 52 -1.14 -0.85 13.79
CA PRO A 52 -0.19 -1.65 12.98
C PRO A 52 1.25 -1.08 12.90
N GLN A 53 2.20 -1.85 12.38
CA GLN A 53 3.63 -1.49 12.28
C GLN A 53 3.96 -0.65 11.04
N PHE A 54 3.25 -0.87 9.94
CA PHE A 54 3.47 -0.16 8.68
C PHE A 54 2.26 0.68 8.32
N LEU A 55 2.55 1.81 7.67
CA LEU A 55 1.57 2.68 7.06
C LEU A 55 2.05 3.03 5.65
N ALA A 56 1.22 2.79 4.64
CA ALA A 56 1.42 3.31 3.30
C ALA A 56 0.36 4.38 3.00
N LEU A 57 0.79 5.46 2.37
CA LEU A 57 -0.07 6.56 2.03
C LEU A 57 0.00 6.84 0.54
N TRP A 58 -1.13 6.74 -0.14
CA TRP A 58 -1.28 7.06 -1.56
C TRP A 58 -2.12 8.33 -1.71
N GLU A 59 -1.78 9.18 -2.66
CA GLU A 59 -2.52 10.38 -3.04
C GLU A 59 -3.19 10.18 -4.41
N PHE A 60 -4.44 10.60 -4.50
CA PHE A 60 -5.23 10.58 -5.74
C PHE A 60 -6.23 11.74 -5.77
N SER A 61 -6.77 12.06 -6.93
CA SER A 61 -7.51 13.33 -7.15
C SER A 61 -9.02 13.17 -7.08
N ALA A 62 -9.57 12.03 -7.50
CA ALA A 62 -11.01 11.78 -7.57
C ALA A 62 -11.36 10.32 -7.23
N TYR A 63 -12.58 10.05 -6.75
CA TYR A 63 -13.05 8.68 -6.53
C TYR A 63 -13.02 7.84 -7.82
N ALA A 64 -13.19 8.46 -8.98
CA ALA A 64 -13.04 7.80 -10.28
C ALA A 64 -11.63 7.20 -10.51
N ASP A 65 -10.60 7.68 -9.79
CA ASP A 65 -9.26 7.09 -9.84
C ASP A 65 -9.23 5.71 -9.16
N LEU A 66 -10.10 5.45 -8.18
CA LEU A 66 -10.28 4.13 -7.57
C LEU A 66 -10.98 3.16 -8.54
N ASP A 67 -11.91 3.65 -9.37
CA ASP A 67 -12.54 2.82 -10.42
C ASP A 67 -11.49 2.37 -11.45
N ALA A 68 -10.53 3.24 -11.78
CA ALA A 68 -9.41 2.89 -12.66
C ALA A 68 -8.52 1.80 -12.04
N TRP A 69 -8.28 1.88 -10.73
CA TRP A 69 -7.58 0.84 -9.98
C TRP A 69 -8.33 -0.49 -10.02
N GLU A 70 -9.63 -0.50 -9.75
CA GLU A 70 -10.47 -1.71 -9.77
C GLU A 70 -10.48 -2.38 -11.16
N ARG A 71 -10.62 -1.58 -12.23
CA ARG A 71 -10.58 -2.09 -13.61
C ARG A 71 -9.21 -2.68 -13.96
N LEU A 72 -8.13 -2.01 -13.55
CA LEU A 72 -6.79 -2.52 -13.76
C LEU A 72 -6.60 -3.85 -13.03
N TRP A 73 -7.04 -3.93 -11.78
CA TRP A 73 -6.95 -5.14 -10.96
C TRP A 73 -7.61 -6.36 -11.60
N ALA A 74 -8.66 -6.18 -12.38
CA ALA A 74 -9.33 -7.28 -13.09
C ALA A 74 -8.46 -7.92 -14.19
N THR A 75 -7.51 -7.18 -14.78
CA THR A 75 -6.72 -7.63 -15.93
C THR A 75 -5.23 -7.77 -15.64
N ASP A 76 -4.71 -7.10 -14.62
CA ASP A 76 -3.29 -7.05 -14.29
C ASP A 76 -2.82 -8.25 -13.45
N THR A 77 -2.36 -9.29 -14.14
CA THR A 77 -1.83 -10.51 -13.52
C THR A 77 -0.57 -10.27 -12.70
N GLU A 78 0.31 -9.38 -13.14
CA GLU A 78 1.56 -9.07 -12.44
C GLU A 78 1.30 -8.28 -11.16
N GLY A 79 0.42 -7.28 -11.22
CA GLY A 79 -0.02 -6.55 -10.05
C GLY A 79 -0.64 -7.46 -8.98
N ARG A 80 -1.46 -8.43 -9.38
CA ARG A 80 -2.00 -9.46 -8.47
C ARG A 80 -0.92 -10.38 -7.90
N ARG A 81 0.07 -10.78 -8.70
CA ARG A 81 1.21 -11.58 -8.22
C ARG A 81 2.02 -10.82 -7.16
N LEU A 82 2.31 -9.54 -7.40
CA LEU A 82 3.01 -8.66 -6.45
C LEU A 82 2.20 -8.45 -5.17
N ALA A 83 0.89 -8.31 -5.28
CA ALA A 83 0.02 -8.19 -4.11
C ALA A 83 -0.05 -9.50 -3.30
N GLN A 84 -0.06 -10.65 -3.96
CA GLN A 84 0.00 -11.94 -3.28
C GLN A 84 1.34 -12.09 -2.54
N GLU A 85 2.44 -11.70 -3.18
CA GLU A 85 3.77 -11.67 -2.55
C GLU A 85 3.79 -10.79 -1.29
N LEU A 86 3.16 -9.61 -1.33
CA LEU A 86 2.94 -8.78 -0.14
C LEU A 86 2.06 -9.47 0.91
N GLY A 87 1.00 -10.15 0.49
CA GLY A 87 0.13 -10.94 1.38
C GLY A 87 0.83 -12.10 2.07
N GLU A 88 1.93 -12.62 1.50
CA GLU A 88 2.77 -13.61 2.17
C GLU A 88 3.65 -12.99 3.28
N LEU A 89 3.96 -11.70 3.18
CA LEU A 89 4.84 -10.98 4.10
C LEU A 89 4.09 -10.20 5.19
N ALA A 90 2.85 -9.80 4.92
CA ALA A 90 2.06 -8.91 5.75
C ALA A 90 0.70 -9.49 6.13
N GLN A 91 0.12 -8.97 7.20
CA GLN A 91 -1.14 -9.39 7.81
C GLN A 91 -1.87 -8.19 8.42
N ASP A 92 -3.09 -8.43 8.88
CA ASP A 92 -3.88 -7.44 9.63
C ASP A 92 -4.08 -6.12 8.86
N TRP A 93 -4.38 -6.24 7.57
CA TRP A 93 -4.58 -5.11 6.66
C TRP A 93 -5.84 -4.31 7.01
N ASP A 94 -5.69 -3.00 7.17
CA ASP A 94 -6.78 -2.01 7.25
C ASP A 94 -6.54 -0.92 6.22
N ALA A 95 -7.58 -0.43 5.56
CA ALA A 95 -7.45 0.59 4.54
C ALA A 95 -8.62 1.57 4.52
N LYS A 96 -8.32 2.86 4.38
CA LYS A 96 -9.30 3.95 4.47
C LYS A 96 -9.00 5.04 3.45
N VAL A 97 -10.06 5.62 2.88
CA VAL A 97 -9.97 6.86 2.13
C VAL A 97 -10.12 8.03 3.10
N MET A 98 -9.18 8.96 3.05
CA MET A 98 -9.11 10.13 3.90
C MET A 98 -9.08 11.41 3.06
N THR A 99 -9.61 12.48 3.61
CA THR A 99 -9.52 13.83 3.03
C THR A 99 -8.71 14.71 3.96
N LYS A 100 -7.76 15.47 3.40
CA LYS A 100 -7.01 16.47 4.15
C LYS A 100 -7.92 17.66 4.45
N LEU A 101 -8.00 18.03 5.73
CA LEU A 101 -8.85 19.13 6.21
C LEU A 101 -8.08 20.46 6.35
N LEU A 102 -6.77 20.39 6.57
CA LEU A 102 -5.86 21.52 6.78
C LEU A 102 -4.56 21.28 5.99
#